data_AF-A0A363N689-F1
#
_entry.id   AF-A0A363N689-F1
#
_cell.length_a   1.000
_cell.length_b   1.000
_cell.length_c   1.000
_cell.angle_alpha   90.00
_cell.angle_beta   90.00
_cell.angle_gamma   90.00
#
_symmetry.space_group_name_H-M   'P 1'
#
loop_
_entity.id
_entity.type
_entity.pdbx_description
1 polymer ?
#
loop_
_entity_poly.entity_id
_entity_poly.type
_entity_poly.pdbx_seq_one_letter_code
_entity_poly.pdbx_strand_id
1 'polypeptide(L)'
;MIAKREKRKKIFYVPGMISLVLIPLFCFYHFYKVDAFKVYGAIDLSLPNKGDFEKYKVETLRKYKVYKFSGNEFEDKKKLNEMRFYLRKLRKEKDTINGIKLQYNSKTNYDTFIRTLDILTIEKAPTWGIFDDDIYVIANSNTPKKTKKDTIEYHRMNCGTGELMRQQAYWEQKNRKEEEARAFQVTFFAQKWQLIFCGYFGLILLNIFTLVKFNKNQNYNQK
;
A
#
# COMPACT_ATOMS: atom_id res chain seq x y z
N MET A 1 31.05 -42.36 -42.03
CA MET A 1 31.56 -42.78 -40.70
C MET A 1 31.26 -41.68 -39.70
N ILE A 2 30.41 -41.93 -38.70
CA ILE A 2 30.07 -40.93 -37.68
C ILE A 2 31.10 -41.04 -36.56
N ALA A 3 31.90 -39.99 -36.36
CA ALA A 3 32.93 -39.92 -35.33
C ALA A 3 32.31 -40.09 -33.94
N LYS A 4 32.81 -41.05 -33.18
CA LYS A 4 32.34 -41.39 -31.83
C LYS A 4 32.70 -40.24 -30.89
N ARG A 5 31.72 -39.42 -30.47
CA ARG A 5 31.92 -38.33 -29.51
C ARG A 5 32.50 -38.88 -28.21
N GLU A 6 33.65 -38.37 -27.77
CA GLU A 6 34.22 -38.69 -26.47
C GLU A 6 33.27 -38.27 -25.34
N LYS A 7 32.94 -39.22 -24.47
CA LYS A 7 32.10 -38.96 -23.29
C LYS A 7 32.90 -38.15 -22.29
N ARG A 8 32.58 -36.86 -22.15
CA ARG A 8 33.12 -36.00 -21.08
C ARG A 8 32.76 -36.60 -19.71
N LYS A 9 33.76 -36.74 -18.83
CA LYS A 9 33.54 -37.14 -17.43
C LYS A 9 32.71 -36.04 -16.75
N LYS A 10 31.57 -36.42 -16.16
CA LYS A 10 30.71 -35.50 -15.42
C LYS A 10 31.40 -35.14 -14.10
N ILE A 11 31.66 -33.85 -13.89
CA ILE A 11 32.27 -33.35 -12.65
C ILE A 11 31.17 -33.30 -11.59
N PHE A 12 31.37 -34.01 -10.48
CA PHE A 12 30.41 -34.10 -9.39
C PHE A 12 30.84 -33.17 -8.25
N TYR A 13 30.20 -32.02 -8.14
CA TYR A 13 30.54 -31.00 -7.13
C TYR A 13 29.60 -31.09 -5.92
N VAL A 14 29.88 -32.05 -5.04
CA VAL A 14 29.16 -32.28 -3.78
C VAL A 14 29.03 -31.02 -2.92
N PRO A 15 30.08 -30.20 -2.75
CA PRO A 15 29.96 -28.97 -1.95
C PRO A 15 28.93 -27.98 -2.50
N GLY A 16 28.79 -27.90 -3.83
CA GLY A 16 27.79 -27.03 -4.47
C GLY A 16 26.36 -27.53 -4.29
N MET A 17 26.14 -28.84 -4.22
CA MET A 17 24.82 -29.41 -3.92
C MET A 17 24.40 -29.12 -2.48
N ILE A 18 25.32 -29.23 -1.52
CA ILE A 18 25.06 -28.85 -0.13
C ILE A 18 24.74 -27.35 -0.03
N SER A 19 25.51 -26.52 -0.75
CA SER A 19 25.30 -25.08 -0.81
C SER A 19 23.94 -24.70 -1.41
N LEU A 20 23.49 -25.42 -2.45
CA LEU A 20 22.17 -25.24 -3.08
C LEU A 20 21.01 -25.43 -2.09
N VAL A 21 21.17 -26.30 -1.08
CA VAL A 21 20.13 -26.52 -0.07
C VAL A 21 20.26 -25.55 1.10
N LEU A 22 21.48 -25.39 1.62
CA LEU A 22 21.70 -24.64 2.86
C LEU A 22 21.59 -23.12 2.66
N ILE A 23 22.05 -22.58 1.53
CA ILE A 23 22.05 -21.13 1.29
C ILE A 23 20.61 -20.58 1.30
N PRO A 24 19.64 -21.12 0.52
CA PRO A 24 18.27 -20.63 0.56
C PRO A 24 17.65 -20.73 1.96
N LEU A 25 17.95 -21.83 2.68
CA LEU A 25 17.40 -22.09 4.01
C LEU A 25 17.89 -21.07 5.04
N PHE A 26 19.19 -20.75 5.04
CA PHE A 26 19.75 -19.69 5.87
C PHE A 26 19.24 -18.29 5.49
N CYS A 27 19.07 -18.02 4.19
CA CYS A 27 18.47 -16.76 3.73
C CYS A 27 17.05 -16.59 4.26
N PHE A 28 16.20 -17.62 4.17
CA PHE A 28 14.83 -17.56 4.71
C PHE A 28 14.84 -17.39 6.23
N TYR A 29 15.67 -18.14 6.95
CA TYR A 29 15.80 -17.97 8.40
C TYR A 29 16.19 -16.53 8.78
N HIS A 30 17.16 -15.95 8.06
CA HIS A 30 17.56 -14.57 8.25
C HIS A 30 16.41 -13.60 7.95
N PHE A 31 15.71 -13.75 6.82
CA PHE A 31 14.58 -12.90 6.42
C PHE A 31 13.43 -12.92 7.42
N TYR A 32 13.14 -14.07 8.04
CA TYR A 32 12.18 -14.16 9.14
C TYR A 32 12.67 -13.43 10.39
N LYS A 33 13.96 -13.53 10.73
CA LYS A 33 14.54 -12.84 11.89
C LYS A 33 14.54 -11.32 11.74
N VAL A 34 14.76 -10.81 10.54
CA VAL A 34 14.80 -9.35 10.26
C VAL A 34 13.44 -8.77 9.87
N ASP A 35 12.35 -9.53 10.04
CA ASP A 35 11.00 -9.08 9.69
C ASP A 35 10.88 -8.60 8.22
N ALA A 36 11.66 -9.18 7.29
CA ALA A 36 11.69 -8.74 5.89
C ALA A 36 10.34 -8.86 5.18
N PHE A 37 9.41 -9.62 5.76
CA PHE A 37 8.06 -9.80 5.24
C PHE A 37 6.98 -8.98 5.98
N LYS A 38 7.35 -8.14 6.95
CA LYS A 38 6.39 -7.22 7.58
C LYS A 38 6.07 -6.07 6.63
N VAL A 39 4.80 -5.93 6.29
CA VAL A 39 4.29 -4.78 5.54
C VAL A 39 3.93 -3.71 6.56
N TYR A 40 4.68 -2.60 6.56
CA TYR A 40 4.34 -1.43 7.36
C TYR A 40 3.33 -0.57 6.58
N GLY A 41 2.22 -0.23 7.24
CA GLY A 41 1.31 0.79 6.76
C GLY A 41 1.75 2.15 7.31
N ALA A 42 1.72 3.17 6.46
CA ALA A 42 1.88 4.56 6.87
C ALA A 42 0.65 5.35 6.42
N ILE A 43 0.24 6.32 7.23
CA ILE A 43 -0.73 7.34 6.83
C ILE A 43 0.07 8.63 6.71
N ASP A 44 0.13 9.19 5.51
CA ASP A 44 0.73 10.50 5.31
C ASP A 44 -0.24 11.57 5.83
N LEU A 45 0.25 12.39 6.76
CA LEU A 45 -0.51 13.47 7.38
C LEU A 45 0.18 14.78 7.05
N SER A 46 -0.44 15.58 6.19
CA SER A 46 0.01 16.94 5.95
C SER A 46 -0.56 17.87 7.02
N LEU A 47 0.35 18.47 7.80
CA LEU A 47 0.04 19.53 8.75
C LEU A 47 0.20 20.87 8.04
N PRO A 48 -0.88 21.58 7.69
CA PRO A 48 -0.80 22.90 7.09
C PRO A 48 -0.10 23.88 8.05
N ASN A 49 0.70 24.78 7.48
CA ASN A 49 1.27 25.88 8.25
C ASN A 49 0.14 26.79 8.78
N LYS A 50 0.28 27.30 10.00
CA LYS A 50 -0.70 28.19 10.64
C LYS A 50 -1.09 29.37 9.74
N GLY A 51 -0.10 29.99 9.10
CA GLY A 51 -0.32 31.12 8.19
C GLY A 51 -1.20 30.79 7.00
N ASP A 52 -1.12 29.57 6.45
CA ASP A 52 -1.95 29.17 5.30
C ASP A 52 -3.40 28.91 5.73
N PHE A 53 -3.60 28.26 6.87
CA PHE A 53 -4.94 27.96 7.37
C PHE A 53 -5.75 29.24 7.67
N GLU A 54 -5.10 30.22 8.30
CA GLU A 54 -5.66 31.55 8.56
C GLU A 54 -5.91 32.32 7.26
N LYS A 55 -4.95 32.32 6.33
CA LYS A 55 -5.06 32.98 5.02
C LYS A 55 -6.26 32.48 4.22
N TYR A 56 -6.52 31.17 4.23
CA TYR A 56 -7.67 30.57 3.56
C TYR A 56 -8.96 30.59 4.39
N LYS A 57 -8.91 31.14 5.63
CA LYS A 57 -10.04 31.27 6.55
C LYS A 57 -10.82 29.98 6.72
N VAL A 58 -10.11 28.86 6.80
CA VAL A 58 -10.71 27.52 6.74
C VAL A 58 -11.79 27.34 7.81
N GLU A 59 -11.60 27.87 9.01
CA GLU A 59 -12.60 27.79 10.10
C GLU A 59 -13.99 28.34 9.75
N THR A 60 -14.04 29.35 8.88
CA THR A 60 -15.28 30.05 8.49
C THR A 60 -15.72 29.74 7.06
N LEU A 61 -14.93 28.93 6.33
CA LEU A 61 -15.13 28.64 4.93
C LEU A 61 -16.43 27.87 4.64
N ARG A 62 -16.93 27.11 5.62
CA ARG A 62 -18.12 26.25 5.50
C ARG A 62 -18.98 26.35 6.76
N LYS A 63 -20.23 25.91 6.63
CA LYS A 63 -21.09 25.61 7.78
C LYS A 63 -20.71 24.24 8.32
N TYR A 64 -19.84 24.23 9.31
CA TYR A 64 -19.31 22.99 9.88
C TYR A 64 -20.30 22.33 10.83
N LYS A 65 -20.62 21.06 10.56
CA LYS A 65 -21.21 20.18 11.57
C LYS A 65 -20.10 19.69 12.49
N VAL A 66 -20.20 20.03 13.77
CA VAL A 66 -19.17 19.76 14.78
C VAL A 66 -19.44 18.42 15.46
N TYR A 67 -18.44 17.54 15.47
CA TYR A 67 -18.43 16.30 16.25
C TYR A 67 -17.33 16.42 17.30
N LYS A 68 -17.72 16.47 18.58
CA LYS A 68 -16.80 16.57 19.71
C LYS A 68 -16.61 15.22 20.36
N PHE A 69 -15.38 14.73 20.40
CA PHE A 69 -15.06 13.47 21.06
C PHE A 69 -14.75 13.70 22.53
N SER A 70 -15.24 12.81 23.40
CA SER A 70 -15.16 12.96 24.86
C SER A 70 -14.21 11.95 25.51
N GLY A 71 -13.74 10.94 24.77
CA GLY A 71 -12.98 9.82 25.31
C GLY A 71 -13.87 8.65 25.77
N ASN A 72 -15.19 8.83 25.74
CA ASN A 72 -16.14 7.75 26.02
C ASN A 72 -16.31 6.89 24.76
N GLU A 73 -15.85 5.63 24.82
CA GLU A 73 -15.84 4.72 23.69
C GLU A 73 -17.22 4.54 23.04
N PHE A 74 -18.28 4.40 23.84
CA PHE A 74 -19.63 4.15 23.32
C PHE A 74 -20.18 5.39 22.58
N GLU A 75 -20.04 6.57 23.19
CA GLU A 75 -20.49 7.82 22.57
C GLU A 75 -19.67 8.18 21.32
N ASP A 76 -18.36 8.04 21.42
CA ASP A 76 -17.45 8.37 20.33
C ASP A 76 -17.67 7.44 19.13
N LYS A 77 -17.92 6.15 19.36
CA LYS A 77 -18.30 5.20 18.31
C LYS A 77 -19.61 5.59 17.61
N LYS A 78 -20.60 6.08 18.37
CA LYS A 78 -21.85 6.59 17.79
C LYS A 78 -21.60 7.83 16.93
N LYS A 79 -20.82 8.79 17.44
CA LYS A 79 -20.43 10.01 16.70
C LYS A 79 -19.65 9.69 15.44
N LEU A 80 -18.71 8.75 15.49
CA LEU A 80 -17.95 8.27 14.32
C LEU A 80 -18.88 7.69 13.24
N ASN A 81 -19.88 6.89 13.62
CA ASN A 81 -20.86 6.36 12.69
C ASN A 81 -21.73 7.47 12.07
N GLU A 82 -22.23 8.41 12.89
CA GLU A 82 -23.00 9.55 12.39
C GLU A 82 -22.18 10.43 11.45
N MET A 83 -20.91 10.68 11.78
CA MET A 83 -19.95 11.39 10.94
C MET A 83 -19.75 10.69 9.61
N ARG A 84 -19.56 9.37 9.61
CA ARG A 84 -19.43 8.55 8.40
C ARG A 84 -20.65 8.69 7.48
N PHE A 85 -21.87 8.60 8.02
CA PHE A 85 -23.08 8.78 7.22
C PHE A 85 -23.20 10.20 6.66
N TYR A 86 -22.84 11.21 7.45
CA TYR A 86 -22.88 12.59 7.01
C TYR A 86 -21.84 12.88 5.92
N LEU A 87 -20.62 12.35 6.05
CA LEU A 87 -19.58 12.44 5.03
C LEU A 87 -20.03 11.82 3.70
N ARG A 88 -20.66 10.63 3.74
CA ARG A 88 -21.25 10.01 2.56
C ARG A 88 -22.30 10.90 1.90
N LYS A 89 -23.14 11.56 2.70
CA LYS A 89 -24.15 12.51 2.21
C LYS A 89 -23.48 13.69 1.51
N LEU A 90 -22.52 14.37 2.17
CA LEU A 90 -21.77 15.49 1.59
C LEU A 90 -21.14 15.12 0.25
N ARG A 91 -20.52 13.94 0.17
CA ARG A 91 -19.90 13.44 -1.06
C ARG A 91 -20.91 13.17 -2.16
N LYS A 92 -22.03 12.51 -1.83
CA LYS A 92 -23.10 12.17 -2.80
C LYS A 92 -23.76 13.42 -3.37
N GLU A 93 -24.02 14.40 -2.51
CA GLU A 93 -24.70 15.65 -2.88
C GLU A 93 -23.74 16.70 -3.48
N LYS A 94 -22.42 16.44 -3.43
CA LYS A 94 -21.37 17.41 -3.81
C LYS A 94 -21.58 18.75 -3.13
N ASP A 95 -21.93 18.70 -1.84
CA ASP A 95 -22.22 19.89 -1.04
C ASP A 95 -20.94 20.72 -0.91
N THR A 96 -21.02 22.01 -1.24
CA THR A 96 -19.90 22.96 -1.16
C THR A 96 -20.14 24.05 -0.12
N ILE A 97 -21.24 23.96 0.63
CA ILE A 97 -21.63 24.94 1.65
C ILE A 97 -21.34 24.36 3.04
N ASN A 98 -21.63 23.08 3.24
CA ASN A 98 -21.45 22.42 4.52
C ASN A 98 -20.10 21.69 4.62
N GLY A 99 -19.63 21.49 5.84
CA GLY A 99 -18.39 20.79 6.14
C GLY A 99 -18.49 19.97 7.43
N ILE A 100 -17.43 19.26 7.77
CA ILE A 100 -17.32 18.53 9.04
C ILE A 100 -16.16 19.10 9.84
N LYS A 101 -16.39 19.39 11.12
CA LYS A 101 -15.34 19.73 12.07
C LYS A 101 -15.30 18.66 13.15
N LEU A 102 -14.15 18.03 13.32
CA LEU A 102 -13.93 16.98 14.30
C LEU A 102 -13.02 17.54 15.38
N GLN A 103 -13.52 17.57 16.62
CA GLN A 103 -12.78 18.13 17.73
C GLN A 103 -12.30 17.05 18.68
N TYR A 104 -10.99 17.05 18.89
CA TYR A 104 -10.32 16.20 19.85
C TYR A 104 -10.04 17.00 21.12
N ASN A 105 -10.03 16.32 22.26
CA ASN A 105 -9.60 16.91 23.52
C ASN A 105 -8.52 16.02 24.13
N SER A 106 -7.92 16.48 25.23
CA SER A 106 -6.86 15.74 25.93
C SER A 106 -7.30 14.39 26.51
N LYS A 107 -8.61 14.13 26.58
CA LYS A 107 -9.20 12.86 27.04
C LYS A 107 -9.59 11.94 25.88
N THR A 108 -9.52 12.41 24.63
CA THR A 108 -9.91 11.59 23.48
C THR A 108 -8.89 10.47 23.26
N ASN A 109 -9.38 9.24 23.13
CA ASN A 109 -8.53 8.10 22.84
C ASN A 109 -7.87 8.24 21.46
N TYR A 110 -6.58 7.89 21.39
CA TYR A 110 -5.84 7.87 20.13
C TYR A 110 -6.49 6.97 19.07
N ASP A 111 -7.08 5.84 19.50
CA ASP A 111 -7.86 4.95 18.61
C ASP A 111 -9.02 5.68 17.92
N THR A 112 -9.69 6.62 18.60
CA THR A 112 -10.76 7.44 18.00
C THR A 112 -10.22 8.33 16.87
N PHE A 113 -9.03 8.91 17.05
CA PHE A 113 -8.36 9.70 16.02
C PHE A 113 -7.97 8.84 14.82
N ILE A 114 -7.37 7.67 15.04
CA ILE A 114 -7.00 6.74 13.96
C ILE A 114 -8.25 6.26 13.20
N ARG A 115 -9.32 5.88 13.91
CA ARG A 115 -10.59 5.49 13.27
C ARG A 115 -11.20 6.61 12.42
N THR A 116 -11.04 7.87 12.82
CA THR A 116 -11.43 8.99 11.97
C THR A 116 -10.66 8.97 10.65
N LEU A 117 -9.33 8.85 10.69
CA LEU A 117 -8.50 8.83 9.49
C LEU A 117 -8.86 7.66 8.57
N ASP A 118 -9.13 6.48 9.15
CA ASP A 118 -9.63 5.32 8.42
C ASP A 118 -10.96 5.62 7.73
N ILE A 119 -11.92 6.23 8.43
CA ILE A 119 -13.21 6.62 7.84
C ILE A 119 -13.02 7.62 6.70
N LEU A 120 -12.17 8.64 6.87
CA LEU A 120 -11.89 9.62 5.83
C LEU A 120 -11.29 8.94 4.59
N THR A 121 -10.41 7.97 4.77
CA THR A 121 -9.78 7.20 3.70
C THR A 121 -10.78 6.28 3.00
N ILE A 122 -11.51 5.45 3.76
CA ILE A 122 -12.50 4.49 3.24
C ILE A 122 -13.61 5.21 2.48
N GLU A 123 -14.11 6.32 3.02
CA GLU A 123 -15.18 7.10 2.41
C GLU A 123 -14.66 8.08 1.35
N LYS A 124 -13.35 8.08 1.07
CA LYS A 124 -12.70 8.95 0.07
C LYS A 124 -13.10 10.41 0.29
N ALA A 125 -12.86 10.90 1.50
CA ALA A 125 -13.12 12.29 1.87
C ALA A 125 -12.46 13.22 0.83
N PRO A 126 -13.21 14.21 0.31
CA PRO A 126 -12.78 15.00 -0.85
C PRO A 126 -11.54 15.86 -0.58
N THR A 127 -11.58 16.66 0.48
CA THR A 127 -10.49 17.50 0.95
C THR A 127 -10.62 17.61 2.46
N TRP A 128 -9.56 17.33 3.19
CA TRP A 128 -9.52 17.48 4.63
C TRP A 128 -8.12 17.84 5.08
N GLY A 129 -8.01 18.44 6.26
CA GLY A 129 -6.74 18.82 6.86
C GLY A 129 -6.85 18.87 8.38
N ILE A 130 -5.71 18.71 9.02
CA ILE A 130 -5.56 18.85 10.48
C ILE A 130 -5.18 20.30 10.77
N PHE A 131 -5.74 20.89 11.82
CA PHE A 131 -5.29 22.18 12.32
C PHE A 131 -5.45 22.22 13.82
N ASP A 132 -4.33 22.47 14.52
CA ASP A 132 -4.22 22.30 15.97
C ASP A 132 -4.77 20.92 16.38
N ASP A 133 -5.75 20.87 17.30
CA ASP A 133 -6.37 19.64 17.80
C ASP A 133 -7.66 19.26 17.04
N ASP A 134 -7.91 19.84 15.86
CA ASP A 134 -9.15 19.64 15.10
C ASP A 134 -8.87 19.12 13.68
N ILE A 135 -9.80 18.32 13.15
CA ILE A 135 -9.82 17.97 11.71
C ILE A 135 -10.96 18.70 11.02
N TYR A 136 -10.65 19.32 9.89
CA TYR A 136 -11.61 19.99 9.04
C TYR A 136 -11.78 19.22 7.74
N VAL A 137 -13.00 18.78 7.45
CA VAL A 137 -13.38 18.20 6.16
C VAL A 137 -14.13 19.24 5.36
N ILE A 138 -13.52 19.63 4.24
CA ILE A 138 -14.07 20.57 3.28
C ILE A 138 -14.57 19.73 2.12
N ALA A 139 -15.89 19.63 1.99
CA ALA A 139 -16.48 19.02 0.82
C ALA A 139 -16.18 19.90 -0.41
N ASN A 140 -15.19 19.49 -1.20
CA ASN A 140 -14.98 20.03 -2.54
C ASN A 140 -15.12 18.90 -3.55
N SER A 141 -15.87 19.16 -4.61
CA SER A 141 -15.89 18.24 -5.73
C SER A 141 -14.53 18.33 -6.42
N ASN A 142 -13.69 17.29 -6.31
CA ASN A 142 -12.47 17.15 -7.14
C ASN A 142 -12.77 17.13 -8.65
N THR A 143 -14.05 17.09 -9.04
CA THR A 143 -14.46 17.38 -10.41
C THR A 143 -14.69 18.89 -10.58
N PRO A 144 -13.91 19.58 -11.44
CA PRO A 144 -14.33 20.90 -11.92
C PRO A 144 -15.77 20.80 -12.40
N LYS A 145 -16.64 21.75 -12.02
CA LYS A 145 -17.94 21.86 -12.70
C LYS A 145 -17.62 21.99 -14.19
N LYS A 146 -18.03 21.01 -15.01
CA LYS A 146 -18.05 21.18 -16.46
C LYS A 146 -19.03 22.31 -16.72
N THR A 147 -18.53 23.53 -16.84
CA THR A 147 -19.28 24.62 -17.45
C THR A 147 -19.74 24.11 -18.81
N LYS A 148 -21.02 24.38 -19.15
CA LYS A 148 -21.55 24.07 -20.48
C LYS A 148 -20.54 24.57 -21.50
N LYS A 149 -20.25 23.77 -22.55
CA LYS A 149 -19.32 24.14 -23.62
C LYS A 149 -19.79 25.48 -24.21
N ASP A 150 -19.23 26.58 -23.72
CA ASP A 150 -19.25 27.83 -24.46
C ASP A 150 -18.38 27.58 -25.68
N THR A 151 -18.96 27.78 -26.86
CA THR A 151 -18.35 27.67 -28.19
C THR A 151 -17.27 28.73 -28.46
N ILE A 152 -16.71 29.32 -27.40
CA ILE A 152 -15.66 30.32 -27.48
C ILE A 152 -14.33 29.58 -27.28
N GLU A 153 -13.50 29.59 -28.32
CA GLU A 153 -12.17 28.99 -28.30
C GLU A 153 -11.23 29.84 -27.44
N TYR A 154 -11.29 29.62 -26.12
CA TYR A 154 -10.36 30.25 -25.20
C TYR A 154 -8.95 29.74 -25.48
N HIS A 155 -8.02 30.62 -25.87
CA HIS A 155 -6.60 30.35 -25.75
C HIS A 155 -6.29 30.16 -24.27
N ARG A 156 -6.31 28.90 -23.81
CA ARG A 156 -5.90 28.57 -22.45
C ARG A 156 -4.42 28.88 -22.35
N MET A 157 -4.07 29.97 -21.68
CA MET A 157 -2.73 30.15 -21.15
C MET A 157 -2.50 29.03 -20.14
N ASN A 158 -1.99 27.90 -20.62
CA ASN A 158 -1.62 26.78 -19.79
C ASN A 158 -0.30 27.16 -19.11
N CYS A 159 -0.40 27.74 -17.92
CA CYS A 159 0.74 28.10 -17.07
C CYS A 159 1.51 26.87 -16.52
N GLY A 160 1.48 25.74 -17.22
CA GLY A 160 2.17 24.50 -16.85
C GLY A 160 1.56 23.76 -15.65
N THR A 161 0.75 24.43 -14.82
CA THR A 161 0.16 23.88 -13.59
C THR A 161 -0.69 22.64 -13.84
N GLY A 162 -1.43 22.60 -14.95
CA GLY A 162 -2.25 21.43 -15.32
C GLY A 162 -1.41 20.20 -15.67
N GLU A 163 -0.28 20.40 -16.35
CA GLU A 163 0.64 19.31 -16.72
C GLU A 163 1.43 18.81 -15.51
N LEU A 164 1.87 19.72 -14.62
CA LEU A 164 2.49 19.38 -13.34
C LEU A 164 1.56 18.55 -12.44
N MET A 165 0.29 18.97 -12.27
CA MET A 165 -0.69 18.19 -11.50
C MET A 165 -0.97 16.82 -12.15
N ARG A 166 -1.01 16.75 -13.49
CA ARG A 166 -1.20 15.48 -14.21
C ARG A 166 -0.01 14.54 -13.99
N GLN A 167 1.21 15.07 -14.02
CA GLN A 167 2.42 14.29 -13.73
C GLN A 167 2.45 13.83 -12.28
N GLN A 168 2.14 14.69 -11.31
CA GLN A 168 2.05 14.30 -9.90
C GLN A 168 1.02 13.19 -9.68
N ALA A 169 -0.20 13.34 -10.21
CA ALA A 169 -1.23 12.31 -10.11
C ALA A 169 -0.81 10.99 -10.76
N TYR A 170 -0.08 11.05 -11.89
CA TYR A 170 0.48 9.87 -12.54
C TYR A 170 1.53 9.18 -11.64
N TRP A 171 2.46 9.94 -11.06
CA TRP A 171 3.49 9.41 -10.15
C TRP A 171 2.88 8.82 -8.89
N GLU A 172 1.91 9.48 -8.27
CA GLU A 172 1.16 8.95 -7.12
C GLU A 172 0.45 7.64 -7.47
N GLN A 173 -0.21 7.57 -8.63
CA GLN A 173 -0.90 6.36 -9.06
C GLN A 173 0.08 5.23 -9.37
N LYS A 174 1.24 5.54 -9.95
CA LYS A 174 2.31 4.59 -10.20
C LYS A 174 2.91 4.06 -8.90
N ASN A 175 3.28 4.96 -7.98
CA ASN A 175 3.82 4.60 -6.66
C ASN A 175 2.85 3.71 -5.89
N ARG A 176 1.56 4.07 -5.87
CA ARG A 176 0.52 3.25 -5.22
C ARG A 176 0.44 1.84 -5.81
N LYS A 177 0.47 1.70 -7.14
CA LYS A 177 0.47 0.38 -7.79
C LYS A 177 1.73 -0.42 -7.47
N GLU A 178 2.88 0.24 -7.42
CA GLU A 178 4.15 -0.41 -7.05
C GLU A 178 4.16 -0.87 -5.60
N GLU A 179 3.61 -0.06 -4.68
CA GLU A 179 3.44 -0.43 -3.28
C GLU A 179 2.45 -1.59 -3.11
N GLU A 180 1.30 -1.54 -3.78
CA GLU A 180 0.32 -2.65 -3.81
C GLU A 180 0.96 -3.94 -4.35
N ALA A 181 1.76 -3.85 -5.42
CA ALA A 181 2.48 -5.00 -5.98
C ALA A 181 3.55 -5.53 -5.02
N ARG A 182 4.32 -4.66 -4.35
CA ARG A 182 5.29 -5.07 -3.32
C ARG A 182 4.60 -5.73 -2.14
N ALA A 183 3.53 -5.13 -1.63
CA ALA A 183 2.74 -5.68 -0.52
C ALA A 183 2.16 -7.04 -0.90
N PHE A 184 1.64 -7.19 -2.12
CA PHE A 184 1.16 -8.46 -2.65
C PHE A 184 2.28 -9.50 -2.75
N GLN A 185 3.45 -9.15 -3.30
CA GLN A 185 4.58 -10.07 -3.38
C GLN A 185 5.02 -10.54 -1.99
N VAL A 186 5.18 -9.61 -1.05
CA VAL A 186 5.59 -9.90 0.33
C VAL A 186 4.57 -10.82 1.02
N THR A 187 3.28 -10.51 0.92
CA THR A 187 2.21 -11.33 1.51
C THR A 187 2.09 -12.71 0.84
N PHE A 188 2.24 -12.78 -0.48
CA PHE A 188 2.26 -14.04 -1.23
C PHE A 188 3.42 -14.94 -0.78
N PHE A 189 4.63 -14.39 -0.67
CA PHE A 189 5.79 -15.15 -0.19
C PHE A 189 5.60 -15.56 1.27
N ALA A 190 5.11 -14.69 2.14
CA ALA A 190 4.84 -15.04 3.55
C ALA A 190 3.84 -16.20 3.68
N GLN A 191 2.78 -16.22 2.86
CA GLN A 191 1.73 -17.24 2.93
C GLN A 191 2.13 -18.55 2.24
N LYS A 192 2.82 -18.50 1.11
CA LYS A 192 3.11 -19.68 0.26
C LYS A 192 4.52 -20.22 0.41
N TRP A 193 5.34 -19.64 1.29
CA TRP A 193 6.74 -20.01 1.48
C TRP A 193 6.94 -21.51 1.71
N GLN A 194 6.10 -22.15 2.54
CA GLN A 194 6.20 -23.58 2.84
C GLN A 194 6.01 -24.45 1.58
N LEU A 195 5.05 -24.09 0.72
CA LEU A 195 4.80 -24.81 -0.53
C LEU A 195 5.94 -24.62 -1.53
N ILE A 196 6.45 -23.39 -1.65
CA ILE A 196 7.59 -23.07 -2.51
C ILE A 196 8.84 -23.83 -2.03
N PHE A 197 9.08 -23.83 -0.72
CA PHE A 197 10.18 -24.56 -0.10
C PHE A 197 10.06 -26.06 -0.31
N CYS A 198 8.89 -26.66 -0.07
CA CYS A 198 8.64 -28.08 -0.32
C CYS A 198 8.82 -28.47 -1.79
N GLY A 199 8.34 -27.63 -2.73
CA GLY A 199 8.53 -27.87 -4.16
C GLY A 199 10.00 -27.81 -4.57
N TYR A 200 10.74 -26.81 -4.09
CA TYR A 200 12.18 -26.68 -4.32
C TYR A 200 12.96 -27.85 -3.72
N PHE A 201 12.62 -28.23 -2.48
CA PHE A 201 13.22 -29.38 -1.80
C PHE A 201 12.93 -30.70 -2.54
N GLY A 202 11.72 -30.87 -3.06
CA GLY A 202 11.36 -32.01 -3.91
C GLY A 202 12.19 -32.09 -5.19
N LEU A 203 12.43 -30.96 -5.86
CA LEU A 203 13.31 -30.91 -7.04
C LEU A 203 14.76 -31.24 -6.70
N ILE A 204 15.26 -30.80 -5.53
CA ILE A 204 16.58 -31.18 -5.03
C ILE A 204 16.64 -32.69 -4.79
N LEU A 205 15.67 -33.26 -4.09
CA LEU A 205 15.62 -34.70 -3.81
C LEU A 205 15.55 -35.53 -5.09
N LEU A 206 14.78 -35.11 -6.09
CA LEU A 206 14.72 -35.76 -7.41
C LEU A 206 16.07 -35.69 -8.13
N ASN A 207 16.77 -34.54 -8.08
CA ASN A 207 18.12 -34.41 -8.64
C ASN A 207 19.12 -35.33 -7.91
N ILE A 208 19.08 -35.39 -6.58
CA ILE A 208 19.94 -36.30 -5.80
C ILE A 208 19.62 -37.76 -6.13
N PHE A 209 18.34 -38.14 -6.19
CA PHE A 209 17.93 -39.52 -6.45
C PHE A 209 18.30 -39.99 -7.86
N THR A 210 18.08 -39.14 -8.88
CA THR A 210 18.52 -39.41 -10.25
C THR A 210 20.04 -39.56 -10.30
N LEU A 211 20.79 -38.69 -9.62
CA LEU A 211 22.26 -38.79 -9.53
C LEU A 211 22.73 -40.09 -8.87
N VAL A 212 22.13 -40.51 -7.74
CA VAL A 212 22.47 -41.77 -7.06
C VAL A 212 22.17 -42.98 -7.95
N LYS A 213 21.03 -42.98 -8.64
CA LYS A 213 20.64 -44.05 -9.57
C LYS A 213 21.61 -44.16 -10.75
N PHE A 214 22.07 -43.04 -11.30
CA PHE A 214 23.06 -43.02 -12.37
C PHE A 214 24.44 -43.51 -11.92
N ASN A 215 24.86 -43.20 -10.69
CA ASN A 215 26.15 -43.66 -10.15
C ASN A 215 26.15 -45.18 -9.91
N LYS A 216 25.05 -45.75 -9.38
CA LYS A 216 24.90 -47.22 -9.25
C LYS A 216 24.98 -47.96 -10.59
N ASN A 217 24.38 -47.42 -11.65
CA ASN A 217 24.40 -48.03 -12.99
C ASN A 217 25.78 -47.97 -13.67
N GLN A 218 26.66 -47.04 -13.29
CA GLN A 218 28.05 -47.05 -13.79
C GLN A 218 28.89 -48.17 -13.15
N ASN A 219 28.71 -48.41 -11.85
CA ASN A 219 29.43 -49.46 -11.13
C ASN A 219 28.96 -50.88 -11.50
N TYR A 220 27.70 -51.05 -11.95
CA TYR A 220 27.18 -52.37 -12.37
C TYR A 220 27.68 -52.81 -13.76
N ASN A 221 28.00 -51.86 -14.66
CA ASN A 221 28.51 -52.15 -16.01
C ASN A 221 30.05 -52.29 -16.06
N GLN A 222 30.71 -52.35 -14.91
CA GLN A 222 32.17 -52.52 -14.77
C GLN A 222 32.55 -53.87 -14.12
N LYS A 223 31.59 -54.78 -13.94
CA LYS A 223 31.83 -56.18 -13.57
C LYS A 223 31.58 -57.08 -14.77
#